data_AF-A0A535HNF1-F1
#
_entry.id   AF-A0A535HNF1-F1
#
_cell.length_a   1.000
_cell.length_b   1.000
_cell.length_c   1.000
_cell.angle_alpha   90.00
_cell.angle_beta   90.00
_cell.angle_gamma   90.00
#
_symmetry.space_group_name_H-M   'P 1'
#
loop_
_entity.id
_entity.type
_entity.pdbx_description
1 polymer ?
#
loop_
_entity_poly.entity_id
_entity_poly.type
_entity_poly.pdbx_seq_one_letter_code
_entity_poly.pdbx_strand_id
1 'polypeptide(L)'
;GTGAELTALVEDYGDVQHEYERLDGYAYDNRVAEVLHGVGLTETDQALPPSALSGGQRRRLALARLLLQEADLLLLDEPTNHLDLEAIEWLEEFLRISRAGMLIVSHDRRFLERTADDILELQGGVGEWYPGNYRQYLRLRRERRAVRQKEYEAQQDYIARTEEFIRRYKAGQRAREARGRQTKLDRLERVAPPSDDQQIRIRLRASSTSDLIFQSDGLTLAYPSSARDRGTGWGLVVPAFNISAGERVAIVGPNGSGKTSLLKALQGELRPLKGRVKTGPRVTMRYYDQHLADLDPNKTVVAALQDAFGLPEETLRTFLGRLLFSGDDAFKVIRSLSGGEKSRVALAKLMLDDAGLLLLDEPTNHLDIPAQEMLEEALQDYEGTIVFVSHDRYFIDAIATRLWVVDQGKVTTHLGNYTDLERSRQRAGRLVVAAEPEPAPRRERRGPAATPLPVAGTSGVERQIDELETEVRRIEEQLADHQTYDDPARVAQLAQAHEDASRRLRTLYQEWEQAAGE
;
A
#
# COMPACT_ATOMS: atom_id res chain seq x y z
N GLY A 1 64.99 -7.54 17.13
CA GLY A 1 65.09 -7.31 18.60
C GLY A 1 65.59 -5.92 18.80
N THR A 2 64.70 -4.96 18.60
CA THR A 2 65.08 -3.62 18.17
C THR A 2 63.94 -2.74 18.66
N GLY A 3 64.13 -2.08 19.81
CA GLY A 3 63.07 -1.27 20.44
C GLY A 3 62.42 -0.24 19.50
N ALA A 4 63.13 0.16 18.43
CA ALA A 4 62.58 0.99 17.35
C ALA A 4 61.45 0.30 16.55
N GLU A 5 61.54 -1.00 16.23
CA GLU A 5 60.47 -1.74 15.55
C GLU A 5 59.25 -1.90 16.45
N LEU A 6 59.47 -2.12 17.75
CA LEU A 6 58.38 -2.21 18.74
C LEU A 6 57.70 -0.85 18.94
N THR A 7 58.47 0.24 18.95
CA THR A 7 57.94 1.61 19.08
C THR A 7 57.12 1.98 17.85
N ALA A 8 57.63 1.71 16.65
CA ALA A 8 56.89 1.93 15.41
C ALA A 8 55.60 1.12 15.33
N LEU A 9 55.61 -0.15 15.79
CA LEU A 9 54.41 -0.99 15.82
C LEU A 9 53.36 -0.49 16.84
N VAL A 10 53.79 0.07 17.96
CA VAL A 10 52.90 0.66 18.97
C VAL A 10 52.28 1.97 18.47
N GLU A 11 53.05 2.79 17.76
CA GLU A 11 52.54 4.00 17.09
C GLU A 11 51.52 3.63 16.00
N ASP A 12 51.86 2.68 15.12
CA ASP A 12 50.96 2.21 14.05
C ASP A 12 49.67 1.57 14.63
N TYR A 13 49.78 0.79 15.71
CA TYR A 13 48.61 0.28 16.43
C TYR A 13 47.75 1.41 17.02
N GLY A 14 48.36 2.44 17.59
CA GLY A 14 47.67 3.61 18.12
C GLY A 14 46.92 4.38 17.03
N ASP A 15 47.56 4.61 15.89
CA ASP A 15 46.96 5.30 14.74
C ASP A 15 45.77 4.49 14.17
N VAL A 16 45.93 3.17 14.00
CA VAL A 16 44.85 2.28 13.54
C VAL A 16 43.71 2.21 14.56
N GLN A 17 44.00 2.18 15.87
CA GLN A 17 42.97 2.18 16.90
C GLN A 17 42.20 3.50 16.91
N HIS A 18 42.87 4.64 16.80
CA HIS A 18 42.22 5.94 16.69
C HIS A 18 41.38 6.08 15.42
N GLU A 19 41.86 5.54 14.30
CA GLU A 19 41.07 5.48 13.06
C GLU A 19 39.83 4.58 13.21
N TYR A 20 39.98 3.42 13.85
CA TYR A 20 38.86 2.50 14.13
C TYR A 20 37.83 3.13 15.07
N GLU A 21 38.26 3.84 16.12
CA GLU A 21 37.39 4.62 17.02
C GLU A 21 36.68 5.75 16.27
N ARG A 22 37.40 6.48 15.40
CA ARG A 22 36.84 7.59 14.61
C ARG A 22 35.77 7.11 13.62
N LEU A 23 35.93 5.90 13.07
CA LEU A 23 34.97 5.24 12.18
C LEU A 23 33.87 4.48 12.94
N ASP A 24 33.76 4.68 14.25
CA ASP A 24 32.78 4.05 15.14
C ASP A 24 32.81 2.50 15.07
N GLY A 25 34.01 1.95 14.88
CA GLY A 25 34.22 0.53 14.62
C GLY A 25 33.65 -0.39 15.70
N TYR A 26 33.68 0.05 16.97
CA TYR A 26 33.12 -0.72 18.10
C TYR A 26 31.59 -0.82 18.07
N ALA A 27 30.90 0.15 17.45
CA ALA A 27 29.45 0.12 17.27
C ALA A 27 29.04 -0.53 15.94
N TYR A 28 29.99 -0.71 15.01
CA TYR A 28 29.72 -1.17 13.66
C TYR A 28 29.04 -2.55 13.60
N ASP A 29 29.47 -3.52 14.41
CA ASP A 29 28.86 -4.85 14.42
C ASP A 29 27.37 -4.81 14.84
N ASN A 30 27.03 -3.97 15.81
CA ASN A 30 25.64 -3.77 16.24
C ASN A 30 24.81 -3.10 15.13
N ARG A 31 25.39 -2.09 14.47
CA ARG A 31 24.75 -1.40 13.34
C ARG A 31 24.52 -2.36 12.16
N VAL A 32 25.47 -3.25 11.88
CA VAL A 32 25.33 -4.29 10.86
C VAL A 32 24.17 -5.23 11.21
N ALA A 33 24.11 -5.70 12.46
CA ALA A 33 23.02 -6.57 12.92
C ALA A 33 21.66 -5.88 12.82
N GLU A 34 21.56 -4.61 13.24
CA GLU A 34 20.34 -3.80 13.15
C GLU A 34 19.88 -3.63 11.70
N VAL A 35 20.77 -3.24 10.79
CA VAL A 35 20.43 -3.05 9.38
C VAL A 35 20.04 -4.37 8.71
N LEU A 36 20.76 -5.46 8.98
CA LEU A 36 20.43 -6.78 8.43
C LEU A 36 19.06 -7.26 8.92
N HIS A 37 18.77 -7.10 10.21
CA HIS A 37 17.47 -7.44 10.78
C HIS A 37 16.37 -6.54 10.20
N GLY A 38 16.62 -5.23 10.09
CA GLY A 38 15.69 -4.24 9.58
C GLY A 38 15.29 -4.46 8.12
N VAL A 39 16.20 -4.90 7.25
CA VAL A 39 15.83 -5.34 5.89
C VAL A 39 15.17 -6.73 5.85
N GLY A 40 14.97 -7.38 7.00
CA GLY A 40 14.31 -8.67 7.14
C GLY A 40 15.20 -9.90 6.86
N LEU A 41 16.52 -9.80 7.01
CA LEU A 41 17.43 -10.95 6.94
C LEU A 41 17.56 -11.59 8.32
N THR A 42 17.06 -12.82 8.44
CA THR A 42 17.09 -13.59 9.70
C THR A 42 18.50 -14.07 10.03
N GLU A 43 18.74 -14.48 11.29
CA GLU A 43 20.03 -15.08 11.69
C GLU A 43 20.40 -16.30 10.85
N THR A 44 19.41 -17.09 10.44
CA THR A 44 19.64 -18.24 9.55
C THR A 44 20.10 -17.81 8.16
N ASP A 45 19.58 -16.71 7.64
CA ASP A 45 20.00 -16.14 6.36
C ASP A 45 21.43 -15.59 6.44
N GLN A 46 21.77 -14.94 7.57
CA GLN A 46 23.10 -14.37 7.82
C GLN A 46 24.19 -15.44 7.92
N ALA A 47 23.85 -16.66 8.32
CA ALA A 47 24.78 -17.80 8.37
C ALA A 47 25.09 -18.40 6.98
N LEU A 48 24.33 -18.04 5.94
CA LEU A 48 24.51 -18.56 4.59
C LEU A 48 25.51 -17.73 3.78
N PRO A 49 26.31 -18.37 2.90
CA PRO A 49 27.10 -17.62 1.94
C PRO A 49 26.19 -16.88 0.95
N PRO A 50 26.59 -15.69 0.43
CA PRO A 50 25.74 -14.90 -0.48
C PRO A 50 25.28 -15.63 -1.74
N SER A 51 26.01 -16.66 -2.19
CA SER A 51 25.65 -17.50 -3.34
C SER A 51 24.48 -18.46 -3.07
N ALA A 52 24.20 -18.78 -1.80
CA ALA A 52 23.10 -19.64 -1.39
C ALA A 52 21.79 -18.87 -1.13
N LEU A 53 21.86 -17.54 -1.05
CA LEU A 53 20.69 -16.68 -0.85
C LEU A 53 19.80 -16.64 -2.10
N SER A 54 18.49 -16.62 -1.90
CA SER A 54 17.50 -16.39 -2.97
C SER A 54 17.72 -15.03 -3.66
N GLY A 55 17.13 -14.85 -4.85
CA GLY A 55 17.22 -13.57 -5.58
C GLY A 55 16.78 -12.36 -4.74
N GLY A 56 15.67 -12.49 -4.00
CA GLY A 56 15.17 -11.45 -3.09
C GLY A 56 16.08 -11.21 -1.90
N GLN A 57 16.54 -12.26 -1.22
CA GLN A 57 17.52 -12.13 -0.12
C GLN A 57 18.83 -11.46 -0.57
N ARG A 58 19.33 -11.77 -1.77
CA ARG A 58 20.52 -11.10 -2.33
C ARG A 58 20.29 -9.61 -2.58
N ARG A 59 19.10 -9.21 -3.04
CA ARG A 59 18.75 -7.79 -3.19
C ARG A 59 18.67 -7.09 -1.83
N ARG A 60 18.08 -7.72 -0.82
CA ARG A 60 18.01 -7.20 0.55
C ARG A 60 19.40 -7.05 1.18
N LEU A 61 20.29 -8.01 0.94
CA LEU A 61 21.70 -7.91 1.35
C LEU A 61 22.43 -6.76 0.64
N ALA A 62 22.15 -6.54 -0.65
CA ALA A 62 22.72 -5.42 -1.39
C ALA A 62 22.21 -4.07 -0.86
N LEU A 63 20.92 -3.97 -0.52
CA LEU A 63 20.35 -2.80 0.14
C LEU A 63 21.00 -2.57 1.51
N ALA A 64 21.09 -3.59 2.37
CA ALA A 64 21.76 -3.49 3.66
C ALA A 64 23.20 -2.98 3.53
N ARG A 65 23.96 -3.54 2.57
CA ARG A 65 25.32 -3.08 2.28
C ARG A 65 25.35 -1.60 1.87
N LEU A 66 24.41 -1.15 1.05
CA LEU A 66 24.32 0.25 0.62
C LEU A 66 24.00 1.18 1.80
N LEU A 67 23.07 0.79 2.69
CA LEU A 67 22.67 1.58 3.86
C LEU A 67 23.77 1.67 4.93
N LEU A 68 24.66 0.68 4.97
CA LEU A 68 25.83 0.68 5.85
C LEU A 68 26.99 1.54 5.31
N GLN A 69 26.97 1.90 4.03
CA GLN A 69 27.98 2.79 3.46
C GLN A 69 27.69 4.24 3.86
N GLU A 70 28.72 4.96 4.30
CA GLU A 70 28.65 6.41 4.41
C GLU A 70 28.61 7.01 3.00
N ALA A 71 27.49 7.63 2.65
CA ALA A 71 27.30 8.28 1.36
C ALA A 71 26.61 9.63 1.57
N ASP A 72 27.10 10.66 0.87
CA ASP A 72 26.46 11.98 0.85
C ASP A 72 25.19 11.99 -0.03
N LEU A 73 25.12 11.07 -1.00
CA LEU A 73 23.99 10.91 -1.92
C LEU A 73 23.64 9.43 -2.12
N LEU A 74 22.39 9.08 -1.86
CA LEU A 74 21.83 7.75 -2.09
C LEU A 74 20.93 7.76 -3.33
N LEU A 75 21.20 6.85 -4.26
CA LEU A 75 20.35 6.61 -5.43
C LEU A 75 19.65 5.25 -5.24
N LEU A 76 18.34 5.29 -5.04
CA LEU A 76 17.54 4.11 -4.72
C LEU A 76 16.55 3.85 -5.86
N ASP A 77 16.73 2.73 -6.56
CA ASP A 77 15.83 2.29 -7.62
C ASP A 77 14.95 1.14 -7.13
N GLU A 78 13.67 1.43 -6.90
CA GLU A 78 12.65 0.55 -6.33
C GLU A 78 13.10 -0.21 -5.06
N PRO A 79 13.48 0.51 -3.99
CA PRO A 79 14.08 -0.10 -2.80
C PRO A 79 13.10 -0.94 -1.97
N THR A 80 11.80 -0.72 -2.13
CA THR A 80 10.73 -1.45 -1.43
C THR A 80 10.45 -2.83 -2.02
N ASN A 81 10.94 -3.11 -3.24
CA ASN A 81 10.71 -4.40 -3.87
C ASN A 81 11.34 -5.54 -3.06
N HIS A 82 10.60 -6.64 -2.90
CA HIS A 82 11.02 -7.84 -2.13
C HIS A 82 11.11 -7.62 -0.62
N LEU A 83 10.72 -6.45 -0.10
CA LEU A 83 10.56 -6.20 1.33
C LEU A 83 9.13 -6.55 1.75
N ASP A 84 8.97 -7.03 2.98
CA ASP A 84 7.66 -7.13 3.60
C ASP A 84 7.30 -5.81 4.30
N LEU A 85 6.09 -5.72 4.82
CA LEU A 85 5.56 -4.46 5.38
C LEU A 85 6.44 -3.91 6.51
N GLU A 86 6.93 -4.77 7.39
CA GLU A 86 7.78 -4.40 8.53
C GLU A 86 9.14 -3.88 8.06
N ALA A 87 9.77 -4.54 7.08
CA ALA A 87 11.02 -4.06 6.49
C ALA A 87 10.84 -2.74 5.72
N ILE A 88 9.69 -2.52 5.08
CA ILE A 88 9.37 -1.22 4.43
C ILE A 88 9.22 -0.14 5.50
N GLU A 89 8.49 -0.39 6.59
CA GLU A 89 8.33 0.57 7.70
C GLU A 89 9.68 0.93 8.34
N TRP A 90 10.54 -0.06 8.54
CA TRP A 90 11.90 0.16 9.05
C TRP A 90 12.73 1.01 8.09
N LEU A 91 12.69 0.70 6.78
CA LEU A 91 13.42 1.44 5.77
C LEU A 91 12.96 2.91 5.70
N GLU A 92 11.66 3.17 5.79
CA GLU A 92 11.12 4.54 5.85
C GLU A 92 11.71 5.33 7.01
N GLU A 93 11.76 4.73 8.21
CA GLU A 93 12.30 5.38 9.40
C GLU A 93 13.82 5.59 9.27
N PHE A 94 14.54 4.58 8.79
CA PHE A 94 15.97 4.66 8.56
C PHE A 94 16.33 5.79 7.61
N LEU A 95 15.63 5.90 6.48
CA LEU A 95 15.86 6.96 5.50
C LEU A 95 15.47 8.33 6.05
N ARG A 96 14.40 8.45 6.82
CA ARG A 96 13.99 9.73 7.40
C ARG A 96 15.02 10.32 8.37
N ILE A 97 15.76 9.47 9.09
CA ILE A 97 16.79 9.90 10.04
C ILE A 97 18.13 10.18 9.33
N SER A 98 18.33 9.62 8.14
CA SER A 98 19.57 9.79 7.39
C SER A 98 19.77 11.24 6.94
N ARG A 99 21.04 11.67 6.93
CA ARG A 99 21.45 13.01 6.49
C ARG A 99 21.86 13.06 5.01
N ALA A 100 21.94 11.91 4.36
CA ALA A 100 22.31 11.83 2.95
C ALA A 100 21.22 12.49 2.07
N GLY A 101 21.62 13.19 1.02
CA GLY A 101 20.70 13.53 -0.06
C GLY A 101 20.19 12.26 -0.74
N MET A 102 18.95 12.24 -1.21
CA MET A 102 18.36 11.01 -1.77
C MET A 102 17.65 11.28 -3.08
N LEU A 103 17.84 10.37 -4.05
CA LEU A 103 17.00 10.25 -5.22
C LEU A 103 16.37 8.86 -5.20
N ILE A 104 15.05 8.84 -5.07
CA ILE A 104 14.26 7.62 -4.90
C ILE A 104 13.35 7.45 -6.10
N VAL A 105 13.47 6.32 -6.77
CA VAL A 105 12.49 5.83 -7.75
C VAL A 105 11.67 4.75 -7.04
N SER A 106 10.37 4.94 -6.94
CA SER A 106 9.48 3.93 -6.36
C SER A 106 8.07 4.00 -6.96
N HIS A 107 7.43 2.85 -7.08
CA HIS A 107 5.99 2.74 -7.30
C HIS A 107 5.18 2.69 -5.98
N ASP A 108 5.82 2.61 -4.81
CA ASP A 108 5.15 2.63 -3.51
C ASP A 108 4.81 4.08 -3.11
N ARG A 109 3.52 4.41 -3.20
CA ARG A 109 3.00 5.75 -2.92
C ARG A 109 3.13 6.14 -1.45
N ARG A 110 3.04 5.19 -0.51
CA ARG A 110 3.13 5.47 0.94
C ARG A 110 4.57 5.69 1.33
N PHE A 111 5.47 4.91 0.75
CA PHE A 111 6.90 5.12 0.87
C PHE A 111 7.29 6.51 0.38
N LEU A 112 6.87 6.90 -0.84
CA LEU A 112 7.12 8.24 -1.37
C LEU A 112 6.48 9.34 -0.51
N GLU A 113 5.27 9.16 -0.01
CA GLU A 113 4.62 10.15 0.87
C GLU A 113 5.39 10.39 2.17
N ARG A 114 6.04 9.36 2.71
CA ARG A 114 6.75 9.42 4.00
C ARG A 114 8.22 9.82 3.88
N THR A 115 8.84 9.60 2.74
CA THR A 115 10.29 9.77 2.55
C THR A 115 10.66 10.94 1.63
N ALA A 116 9.79 11.35 0.70
CA ALA A 116 10.12 12.37 -0.28
C ALA A 116 9.61 13.76 0.12
N ASP A 117 10.49 14.75 -0.01
CA ASP A 117 10.17 16.18 0.19
C ASP A 117 9.79 16.89 -1.12
N ASP A 118 10.24 16.37 -2.26
CA ASP A 118 9.96 16.86 -3.61
C ASP A 118 9.73 15.67 -4.56
N ILE A 119 8.84 15.85 -5.55
CA ILE A 119 8.54 14.82 -6.55
C ILE A 119 8.93 15.30 -7.94
N LEU A 120 9.73 14.50 -8.65
CA LEU A 120 10.04 14.66 -10.06
C LEU A 120 9.16 13.73 -10.90
N GLU A 121 8.19 14.27 -11.63
CA GLU A 121 7.38 13.52 -12.59
C GLU A 121 8.11 13.48 -13.94
N LEU A 122 8.39 12.28 -14.45
CA LEU A 122 8.94 12.08 -15.80
C LEU A 122 7.81 11.65 -16.75
N GLN A 123 7.42 12.52 -17.69
CA GLN A 123 6.38 12.21 -18.67
C GLN A 123 6.78 12.70 -20.07
N GLY A 124 6.67 11.83 -21.09
CA GLY A 124 6.95 12.19 -22.48
C GLY A 124 8.40 12.64 -22.74
N GLY A 125 9.35 12.18 -21.92
CA GLY A 125 10.75 12.61 -21.98
C GLY A 125 11.03 13.97 -21.33
N VAL A 126 10.05 14.58 -20.67
CA VAL A 126 10.17 15.84 -19.93
C VAL A 126 10.02 15.56 -18.43
N GLY A 127 10.87 16.19 -17.62
CA GLY A 127 10.77 16.15 -16.17
C GLY A 127 10.16 17.41 -15.60
N GLU A 128 9.17 17.28 -14.71
CA GLU A 128 8.54 18.38 -14.01
C GLU A 128 8.64 18.20 -12.49
N TRP A 129 9.14 19.23 -11.80
CA TRP A 129 9.26 19.23 -10.34
C TRP A 129 7.99 19.72 -9.65
N TYR A 130 7.65 19.05 -8.56
CA TYR A 130 6.55 19.38 -7.67
C TYR A 130 7.07 19.43 -6.23
N PRO A 131 6.92 20.58 -5.56
CA PRO A 131 7.32 20.69 -4.17
C PRO A 131 6.34 19.96 -3.26
N GLY A 132 6.90 19.32 -2.23
CA GLY A 132 6.15 18.58 -1.23
C GLY A 132 6.08 17.09 -1.49
N ASN A 133 5.56 16.38 -0.50
CA ASN A 133 5.39 14.94 -0.55
C ASN A 133 4.41 14.46 -1.63
N TYR A 134 4.33 13.13 -1.81
CA TYR A 134 3.50 12.50 -2.84
C TYR A 134 2.03 12.98 -2.85
N ARG A 135 1.42 13.16 -1.67
CA ARG A 135 0.03 13.64 -1.56
C ARG A 135 -0.12 15.09 -2.05
N GLN A 136 0.84 15.96 -1.75
CA GLN A 136 0.85 17.34 -2.25
C GLN A 136 1.09 17.39 -3.75
N TYR A 137 2.00 16.56 -4.26
CA TYR A 137 2.22 16.33 -5.69
C TYR A 137 0.91 15.99 -6.42
N LEU A 138 0.14 15.00 -5.93
CA LEU A 138 -1.14 14.62 -6.57
C LEU A 138 -2.12 15.80 -6.69
N ARG A 139 -2.20 16.65 -5.66
CA ARG A 139 -3.03 17.87 -5.68
C ARG A 139 -2.52 18.86 -6.73
N LEU A 140 -1.23 19.22 -6.66
CA LEU A 140 -0.61 20.19 -7.57
C LEU A 140 -0.67 19.74 -9.03
N ARG A 141 -0.45 18.45 -9.29
CA ARG A 141 -0.58 17.83 -10.61
C ARG A 141 -1.99 18.02 -11.17
N ARG A 142 -3.04 17.75 -10.37
CA ARG A 142 -4.45 17.96 -10.78
C ARG A 142 -4.73 19.42 -11.09
N GLU A 143 -4.27 20.34 -10.25
CA GLU A 143 -4.44 21.79 -10.45
C GLU A 143 -3.74 22.28 -11.72
N ARG A 144 -2.44 21.97 -11.90
CA ARG A 144 -1.68 22.33 -13.10
C ARG A 144 -2.29 21.75 -14.36
N ARG A 145 -2.77 20.51 -14.32
CA ARG A 145 -3.48 19.88 -15.44
C ARG A 145 -4.78 20.58 -15.77
N ALA A 146 -5.61 20.89 -14.77
CA ALA A 146 -6.87 21.58 -15.01
C ALA A 146 -6.66 22.96 -15.66
N VAL A 147 -5.58 23.66 -15.29
CA VAL A 147 -5.18 24.92 -15.93
C VAL A 147 -4.75 24.69 -17.38
N ARG A 148 -3.82 23.75 -17.62
CA ARG A 148 -3.34 23.41 -18.97
C ARG A 148 -4.46 22.95 -19.91
N GLN A 149 -5.41 22.16 -19.40
CA GLN A 149 -6.57 21.69 -20.15
C GLN A 149 -7.44 22.88 -20.61
N LYS A 150 -7.74 23.81 -19.70
CA LYS A 150 -8.52 25.01 -20.04
C LYS A 150 -7.79 25.90 -21.05
N GLU A 151 -6.47 26.06 -20.91
CA GLU A 151 -5.65 26.81 -21.86
C GLU A 151 -5.66 26.16 -23.25
N TYR A 152 -5.51 24.83 -23.30
CA TYR A 152 -5.58 24.05 -24.53
C TYR A 152 -6.96 24.18 -25.20
N GLU A 153 -8.05 23.94 -24.46
CA GLU A 153 -9.43 24.07 -24.96
C GLU A 153 -9.70 25.47 -25.49
N ALA A 154 -9.32 26.51 -24.76
CA ALA A 154 -9.50 27.91 -25.18
C ALA A 154 -8.72 28.21 -26.46
N GLN A 155 -7.51 27.65 -26.60
CA GLN A 155 -6.72 27.79 -27.82
C GLN A 155 -7.34 27.05 -29.00
N GLN A 156 -7.82 25.81 -28.81
CA GLN A 156 -8.51 25.04 -29.85
C GLN A 156 -9.79 25.74 -30.31
N ASP A 157 -10.57 26.27 -29.37
CA ASP A 157 -11.76 27.08 -29.66
C ASP A 157 -11.43 28.32 -30.50
N TYR A 158 -10.36 29.04 -30.13
CA TYR A 158 -9.90 30.21 -30.87
C TYR A 158 -9.44 29.83 -32.28
N ILE A 159 -8.69 28.73 -32.42
CA ILE A 159 -8.25 28.19 -33.71
C ILE A 159 -9.46 27.84 -34.57
N ALA A 160 -10.40 27.04 -34.05
CA ALA A 160 -11.59 26.60 -34.77
C ALA A 160 -12.45 27.77 -35.26
N ARG A 161 -12.72 28.75 -34.39
CA ARG A 161 -13.49 29.97 -34.77
C ARG A 161 -12.75 30.80 -35.82
N THR A 162 -11.42 30.89 -35.72
CA THR A 162 -10.59 31.65 -36.66
C THR A 162 -10.54 30.95 -38.02
N GLU A 163 -10.38 29.63 -38.04
CA GLU A 163 -10.40 28.80 -39.25
C GLU A 163 -11.77 28.87 -39.94
N GLU A 164 -12.87 28.81 -39.19
CA GLU A 164 -14.22 28.94 -39.75
C GLU A 164 -14.41 30.32 -40.40
N PHE A 165 -13.95 31.39 -39.75
CA PHE A 165 -13.98 32.74 -40.31
C PHE A 165 -13.16 32.85 -41.60
N ILE A 166 -11.93 32.31 -41.61
CA ILE A 166 -11.08 32.28 -42.80
C ILE A 166 -11.77 31.52 -43.92
N ARG A 167 -12.37 30.35 -43.63
CA ARG A 167 -13.10 29.54 -44.61
C ARG A 167 -14.30 30.29 -45.19
N ARG A 168 -15.10 30.95 -44.34
CA ARG A 168 -16.32 31.67 -44.74
C ARG A 168 -16.03 32.94 -45.55
N TYR A 169 -14.93 33.64 -45.26
CA TYR A 169 -14.60 34.94 -45.86
C TYR A 169 -13.33 34.93 -46.73
N LYS A 170 -12.90 33.76 -47.20
CA LYS A 170 -11.72 33.57 -48.07
C LYS A 170 -11.79 34.34 -49.39
N ALA A 171 -13.01 34.61 -49.88
CA ALA A 171 -13.29 35.39 -51.09
C ALA A 171 -14.35 36.47 -50.78
N GLY A 172 -14.24 37.64 -51.41
CA GLY A 172 -15.17 38.77 -51.22
C GLY A 172 -14.58 39.94 -50.41
N GLN A 173 -15.43 40.88 -49.98
CA GLN A 173 -15.01 42.16 -49.36
C GLN A 173 -14.16 42.00 -48.09
N ARG A 174 -14.32 40.90 -47.34
CA ARG A 174 -13.55 40.62 -46.10
C ARG A 174 -12.32 39.73 -46.31
N ALA A 175 -11.91 39.47 -47.57
CA ALA A 175 -10.78 38.59 -47.87
C ALA A 175 -9.43 39.10 -47.31
N ARG A 176 -9.23 40.42 -47.22
CA ARG A 176 -8.01 40.99 -46.61
C ARG A 176 -7.93 40.72 -45.11
N GLU A 177 -9.08 40.74 -44.42
CA GLU A 177 -9.20 40.44 -42.99
C GLU A 177 -8.97 38.94 -42.73
N ALA A 178 -9.53 38.06 -43.58
CA ALA A 178 -9.30 36.62 -43.52
C ALA A 178 -7.81 36.27 -43.71
N ARG A 179 -7.11 36.87 -44.69
CA ARG A 179 -5.66 36.67 -44.89
C ARG A 179 -4.84 37.11 -43.68
N GLY A 180 -5.18 38.25 -43.05
CA GLY A 180 -4.49 38.73 -41.86
C GLY A 180 -4.65 37.80 -40.64
N ARG A 181 -5.85 37.22 -40.45
CA ARG A 181 -6.08 36.21 -39.41
C ARG A 181 -5.35 34.90 -39.70
N GLN A 182 -5.25 34.51 -40.98
CA GLN A 182 -4.48 33.33 -41.39
C GLN A 182 -2.99 33.48 -41.04
N THR A 183 -2.37 34.61 -41.36
CA THR A 183 -0.96 34.86 -40.98
C THR A 183 -0.75 34.87 -39.46
N LYS A 184 -1.72 35.32 -38.67
CA LYS A 184 -1.66 35.24 -37.20
C LYS A 184 -1.78 33.80 -36.69
N LEU A 185 -2.65 33.00 -37.32
CA LEU A 185 -2.83 31.59 -36.98
C LEU A 185 -1.58 30.78 -37.31
N ASP A 186 -0.94 31.04 -38.45
CA ASP A 186 0.28 30.35 -38.88
C ASP A 186 1.48 30.62 -37.95
N ARG A 187 1.45 31.73 -37.20
CA ARG A 187 2.49 32.13 -36.23
C ARG A 187 2.14 31.78 -34.78
N LEU A 188 0.95 31.25 -34.53
CA LEU A 188 0.52 30.90 -33.19
C LEU A 188 1.26 29.65 -32.72
N GLU A 189 2.01 29.76 -31.62
CA GLU A 189 2.56 28.58 -30.94
C GLU A 189 1.41 27.75 -30.39
N ARG A 190 1.29 26.51 -30.89
CA ARG A 190 0.26 25.59 -30.47
C ARG A 190 0.65 24.95 -29.16
N VAL A 191 -0.21 25.05 -28.16
CA VAL A 191 -0.09 24.34 -26.91
C VAL A 191 -0.24 22.84 -27.24
N ALA A 192 0.72 22.05 -26.79
CA ALA A 192 0.63 20.60 -26.93
C ALA A 192 -0.65 20.11 -26.21
N PRO A 193 -1.37 19.12 -26.76
CA PRO A 193 -2.45 18.51 -26.02
C PRO A 193 -1.90 18.02 -24.67
N PRO A 194 -2.56 18.35 -23.54
CA PRO A 194 -2.18 17.79 -22.27
C PRO A 194 -2.17 16.26 -22.39
N SER A 195 -1.20 15.62 -21.74
CA SER A 195 -1.05 14.18 -21.75
C SER A 195 -2.36 13.51 -21.34
N ASP A 196 -2.83 12.61 -22.20
CA ASP A 196 -4.11 11.93 -22.06
C ASP A 196 -3.99 10.84 -20.99
N ASP A 197 -4.04 11.25 -19.73
CA ASP A 197 -4.19 10.36 -18.58
C ASP A 197 -5.70 10.09 -18.40
N GLN A 198 -6.39 9.67 -19.47
CA GLN A 198 -7.78 9.27 -19.34
C GLN A 198 -7.81 8.10 -18.38
N GLN A 199 -8.18 8.38 -17.13
CA GLN A 199 -8.67 7.40 -16.19
C GLN A 199 -9.99 6.90 -16.77
N ILE A 200 -9.87 5.98 -17.74
CA ILE A 200 -11.02 5.31 -18.30
C ILE A 200 -11.48 4.35 -17.22
N ARG A 201 -12.61 4.69 -16.60
CA ARG A 201 -13.25 3.83 -15.60
C ARG A 201 -13.59 2.49 -16.24
N ILE A 202 -12.90 1.45 -15.82
CA ILE A 202 -13.20 0.07 -16.18
C ILE A 202 -13.83 -0.58 -14.97
N ARG A 203 -15.04 -1.14 -15.15
CA ARG A 203 -15.73 -1.88 -14.09
C ARG A 203 -15.54 -3.38 -14.27
N LEU A 204 -15.17 -4.03 -13.18
CA LEU A 204 -15.18 -5.48 -13.09
C LEU A 204 -16.61 -6.01 -13.09
N ARG A 205 -16.81 -7.18 -13.69
CA ARG A 205 -18.10 -7.88 -13.68
C ARG A 205 -18.07 -8.95 -12.59
N ALA A 206 -19.07 -8.92 -11.72
CA ALA A 206 -19.27 -9.95 -10.73
C ALA A 206 -20.38 -10.91 -11.18
N SER A 207 -20.10 -12.20 -11.21
CA SER A 207 -21.12 -13.23 -11.40
C SER A 207 -21.86 -13.47 -10.08
N SER A 208 -23.13 -13.86 -10.19
CA SER A 208 -23.93 -14.22 -9.02
C SER A 208 -23.27 -15.37 -8.26
N THR A 209 -23.06 -15.19 -6.96
CA THR A 209 -22.40 -16.17 -6.07
C THR A 209 -23.29 -16.49 -4.86
N SER A 210 -22.94 -17.49 -4.06
CA SER A 210 -23.61 -17.79 -2.79
C SER A 210 -23.18 -16.83 -1.68
N ASP A 211 -24.09 -16.55 -0.73
CA ASP A 211 -23.81 -15.67 0.43
C ASP A 211 -22.64 -16.16 1.29
N LEU A 212 -22.44 -17.47 1.36
CA LEU A 212 -21.26 -18.09 1.97
C LEU A 212 -20.26 -18.48 0.88
N ILE A 213 -19.05 -17.94 0.96
CA ILE A 213 -17.98 -18.19 -0.01
C ILE A 213 -17.04 -19.28 0.51
N PHE A 214 -16.49 -19.09 1.71
CA PHE A 214 -15.65 -20.08 2.38
C PHE A 214 -16.09 -20.30 3.82
N GLN A 215 -15.98 -21.54 4.28
CA GLN A 215 -16.11 -21.91 5.69
C GLN A 215 -15.02 -22.89 6.09
N SER A 216 -14.42 -22.67 7.25
CA SER A 216 -13.50 -23.62 7.86
C SER A 216 -13.62 -23.61 9.39
N ASP A 217 -13.51 -24.80 9.99
CA ASP A 217 -13.43 -24.99 11.45
C ASP A 217 -12.00 -24.76 12.00
N GLY A 218 -11.09 -24.27 11.14
CA GLY A 218 -9.67 -24.06 11.41
C GLY A 218 -8.79 -24.93 10.50
N LEU A 219 -7.62 -24.41 10.15
CA LEU A 219 -6.68 -25.07 9.24
C LEU A 219 -5.29 -25.14 9.85
N THR A 220 -4.54 -26.18 9.47
CA THR A 220 -3.09 -26.22 9.65
C THR A 220 -2.44 -26.50 8.31
N LEU A 221 -1.63 -25.56 7.84
CA LEU A 221 -0.83 -25.70 6.62
C LEU A 221 0.62 -25.94 7.01
N ALA A 222 1.30 -26.83 6.29
CA ALA A 222 2.74 -27.01 6.38
C ALA A 222 3.26 -27.60 5.07
N TYR A 223 4.51 -27.31 4.72
CA TYR A 223 5.23 -28.05 3.69
C TYR A 223 6.14 -29.08 4.36
N PRO A 224 6.20 -30.33 3.86
CA PRO A 224 7.24 -31.25 4.28
C PRO A 224 8.60 -30.67 3.84
N SER A 225 9.52 -30.48 4.77
CA SER A 225 10.88 -30.04 4.48
C SER A 225 11.50 -30.98 3.46
N SER A 226 11.87 -30.49 2.28
CA SER A 226 12.66 -31.28 1.33
C SER A 226 14.02 -31.58 1.97
N ALA A 227 14.62 -32.75 1.70
CA ALA A 227 15.91 -33.14 2.31
C ALA A 227 17.10 -32.19 1.97
N ARG A 228 16.90 -31.20 1.08
CA ARG A 228 17.86 -30.12 0.80
C ARG A 228 17.66 -28.87 1.66
N ASP A 229 16.47 -28.67 2.22
CA ASP A 229 16.15 -27.61 3.19
C ASP A 229 16.21 -28.19 4.60
N ARG A 230 17.33 -27.99 5.30
CA ARG A 230 17.43 -28.26 6.74
C ARG A 230 16.86 -27.08 7.56
N GLY A 231 15.83 -26.42 7.03
CA GLY A 231 15.07 -25.39 7.74
C GLY A 231 13.94 -26.03 8.53
N THR A 232 13.66 -25.49 9.72
CA THR A 232 12.44 -25.76 10.49
C THR A 232 11.22 -25.70 9.55
N GLY A 233 10.46 -26.79 9.44
CA GLY A 233 9.27 -26.83 8.60
C GLY A 233 8.37 -25.63 8.90
N TRP A 234 8.00 -24.87 7.88
CA TRP A 234 7.04 -23.80 8.03
C TRP A 234 5.66 -24.40 8.36
N GLY A 235 5.00 -23.85 9.38
CA GLY A 235 3.67 -24.23 9.81
C GLY A 235 2.81 -23.00 10.05
N LEU A 236 1.61 -23.00 9.48
CA LEU A 236 0.62 -21.94 9.67
C LEU A 236 -0.67 -22.51 10.22
N VAL A 237 -1.09 -21.96 11.36
CA VAL A 237 -2.36 -22.26 12.01
C VAL A 237 -3.32 -21.13 11.73
N VAL A 238 -4.42 -21.45 11.05
CA VAL A 238 -5.52 -20.53 10.77
C VAL A 238 -6.68 -20.89 11.68
N PRO A 239 -7.24 -19.96 12.46
CA PRO A 239 -8.42 -20.22 13.30
C PRO A 239 -9.65 -20.51 12.43
N ALA A 240 -10.75 -20.90 13.06
CA ALA A 240 -12.03 -21.03 12.35
C ALA A 240 -12.43 -19.70 11.71
N PHE A 241 -12.91 -19.75 10.47
CA PHE A 241 -13.29 -18.56 9.72
C PHE A 241 -14.46 -18.83 8.77
N ASN A 242 -15.21 -17.77 8.49
CA ASN A 242 -16.19 -17.70 7.42
C ASN A 242 -15.89 -16.49 6.55
N ILE A 243 -15.97 -16.68 5.23
CA ILE A 243 -15.94 -15.59 4.25
C ILE A 243 -17.30 -15.55 3.57
N SER A 244 -17.95 -14.40 3.63
CA SER A 244 -19.24 -14.12 3.01
C SER A 244 -19.09 -13.33 1.72
N ALA A 245 -20.14 -13.34 0.89
CA ALA A 245 -20.17 -12.61 -0.36
C ALA A 245 -19.97 -11.10 -0.14
N GLY A 246 -19.13 -10.48 -0.97
CA GLY A 246 -18.81 -9.05 -0.91
C GLY A 246 -17.74 -8.68 0.11
N GLU A 247 -17.25 -9.63 0.91
CA GLU A 247 -16.13 -9.36 1.81
C GLU A 247 -14.82 -9.20 1.04
N ARG A 248 -13.97 -8.30 1.56
CA ARG A 248 -12.65 -7.99 0.99
C ARG A 248 -11.57 -8.25 2.03
N VAL A 249 -10.87 -9.37 1.90
CA VAL A 249 -9.92 -9.89 2.88
C VAL A 249 -8.50 -9.71 2.38
N ALA A 250 -7.70 -8.88 3.07
CA ALA A 250 -6.27 -8.80 2.79
C ALA A 250 -5.48 -9.72 3.71
N ILE A 251 -4.51 -10.45 3.18
CA ILE A 251 -3.59 -11.30 3.93
C ILE A 251 -2.24 -10.60 3.95
N VAL A 252 -1.78 -10.24 5.14
CA VAL A 252 -0.54 -9.48 5.37
C VAL A 252 0.36 -10.23 6.34
N GLY A 253 1.67 -10.04 6.25
CA GLY A 253 2.64 -10.67 7.15
C GLY A 253 4.01 -10.86 6.51
N PRO A 254 5.00 -11.36 7.26
CA PRO A 254 6.38 -11.47 6.80
C PRO A 254 6.55 -12.31 5.53
N ASN A 255 7.66 -12.11 4.83
CA ASN A 255 8.01 -12.97 3.70
C ASN A 255 8.29 -14.41 4.17
N GLY A 256 7.85 -15.40 3.38
CA GLY A 256 7.95 -16.81 3.78
C GLY A 256 6.96 -17.26 4.86
N SER A 257 6.07 -16.39 5.34
CA SER A 257 5.02 -16.75 6.31
C SER A 257 3.87 -17.58 5.72
N GLY A 258 3.92 -17.87 4.41
CA GLY A 258 3.03 -18.73 3.64
C GLY A 258 1.64 -18.17 3.36
N LYS A 259 1.57 -16.86 3.12
CA LYS A 259 0.42 -16.14 2.56
C LYS A 259 -0.08 -16.76 1.24
N THR A 260 0.82 -16.97 0.28
CA THR A 260 0.52 -17.67 -0.98
C THR A 260 0.05 -19.11 -0.75
N SER A 261 0.63 -19.81 0.23
CA SER A 261 0.19 -21.17 0.59
C SER A 261 -1.24 -21.18 1.13
N LEU A 262 -1.64 -20.15 1.88
CA LEU A 262 -3.02 -19.96 2.32
C LEU A 262 -3.97 -19.70 1.14
N LEU A 263 -3.59 -18.85 0.18
CA LEU A 263 -4.39 -18.67 -1.05
C LEU A 263 -4.55 -19.98 -1.83
N LYS A 264 -3.46 -20.74 -2.01
CA LYS A 264 -3.50 -22.06 -2.68
C LYS A 264 -4.36 -23.08 -1.93
N ALA A 265 -4.41 -22.99 -0.60
CA ALA A 265 -5.28 -23.83 0.20
C ALA A 265 -6.76 -23.46 0.05
N LEU A 266 -7.08 -22.17 -0.04
CA LEU A 266 -8.43 -21.69 -0.35
C LEU A 266 -8.86 -22.09 -1.78
N GLN A 267 -7.94 -22.02 -2.73
CA GLN A 267 -8.15 -22.45 -4.12
C GLN A 267 -8.35 -23.97 -4.26
N GLY A 268 -7.87 -24.75 -3.27
CA GLY A 268 -7.92 -26.21 -3.28
C GLY A 268 -6.71 -26.89 -3.92
N GLU A 269 -5.70 -26.14 -4.36
CA GLU A 269 -4.43 -26.69 -4.88
C GLU A 269 -3.55 -27.27 -3.77
N LEU A 270 -3.55 -26.64 -2.59
CA LEU A 270 -2.81 -27.11 -1.43
C LEU A 270 -3.75 -27.76 -0.42
N ARG A 271 -3.54 -29.05 -0.13
CA ARG A 271 -4.32 -29.74 0.90
C ARG A 271 -3.83 -29.38 2.30
N PRO A 272 -4.70 -28.88 3.20
CA PRO A 272 -4.32 -28.68 4.60
C PRO A 272 -3.91 -29.98 5.28
N LEU A 273 -2.97 -29.88 6.22
CA LEU A 273 -2.50 -30.99 7.05
C LEU A 273 -3.54 -31.34 8.12
N LYS A 274 -4.25 -30.33 8.63
CA LYS A 274 -5.45 -30.47 9.47
C LYS A 274 -6.53 -29.49 9.02
N GLY A 275 -7.78 -29.87 9.23
CA GLY A 275 -8.93 -29.05 8.84
C GLY A 275 -9.29 -29.19 7.37
N ARG A 276 -10.29 -28.42 6.95
CA ARG A 276 -10.77 -28.36 5.55
C ARG A 276 -11.38 -27.00 5.26
N VAL A 277 -11.28 -26.59 4.01
CA VAL A 277 -12.01 -25.43 3.48
C VAL A 277 -13.22 -25.98 2.73
N LYS A 278 -14.41 -25.50 3.09
CA LYS A 278 -15.64 -25.74 2.33
C LYS A 278 -15.92 -24.50 1.50
N THR A 279 -16.04 -24.68 0.19
CA THR A 279 -16.48 -23.62 -0.73
C THR A 279 -17.99 -23.65 -0.88
N GLY A 280 -18.61 -22.48 -0.94
CA GLY A 280 -20.04 -22.34 -1.19
C GLY A 280 -20.50 -22.91 -2.54
N PRO A 281 -21.79 -23.25 -2.69
CA PRO A 281 -22.32 -23.74 -3.96
C PRO A 281 -22.32 -22.62 -5.00
N ARG A 282 -21.94 -22.95 -6.25
CA ARG A 282 -21.93 -22.02 -7.40
C ARG A 282 -20.97 -20.83 -7.28
N VAL A 283 -19.98 -20.89 -6.39
CA VAL A 283 -18.89 -19.90 -6.35
C VAL A 283 -18.02 -20.06 -7.60
N THR A 284 -18.01 -19.04 -8.47
CA THR A 284 -17.06 -18.90 -9.58
C THR A 284 -15.80 -18.21 -9.07
N MET A 285 -14.75 -19.00 -8.85
CA MET A 285 -13.48 -18.54 -8.29
C MET A 285 -12.43 -18.38 -9.38
N ARG A 286 -11.70 -17.27 -9.37
CA ARG A 286 -10.52 -17.04 -10.21
C ARG A 286 -9.32 -16.70 -9.36
N TYR A 287 -8.21 -17.38 -9.64
CA TYR A 287 -6.92 -17.11 -9.03
C TYR A 287 -6.04 -16.36 -10.02
N TYR A 288 -5.47 -15.26 -9.56
CA TYR A 288 -4.52 -14.45 -10.31
C TYR A 288 -3.22 -14.39 -9.53
N ASP A 289 -2.16 -14.85 -10.18
CA ASP A 289 -0.80 -14.67 -9.71
C ASP A 289 0.02 -13.79 -10.66
N GLN A 290 1.27 -13.59 -10.28
CA GLN A 290 2.26 -12.81 -11.01
C GLN A 290 2.66 -13.42 -12.37
N HIS A 291 2.17 -14.62 -12.72
CA HIS A 291 2.58 -15.32 -13.93
C HIS A 291 1.46 -15.29 -14.98
N LEU A 292 1.79 -14.72 -16.15
CA LEU A 292 1.00 -14.90 -17.39
C LEU A 292 1.06 -16.35 -17.93
N ALA A 293 1.28 -17.35 -17.06
CA ALA A 293 1.55 -18.74 -17.44
C ALA A 293 0.43 -19.35 -18.30
N ASP A 294 -0.79 -18.84 -18.15
CA ASP A 294 -1.97 -19.32 -18.89
C ASP A 294 -2.07 -18.77 -20.33
N LEU A 295 -1.25 -17.80 -20.73
CA LEU A 295 -1.29 -17.23 -22.08
C LEU A 295 -0.19 -17.82 -22.95
N ASP A 296 -0.53 -18.14 -24.21
CA ASP A 296 0.45 -18.64 -25.18
C ASP A 296 1.51 -17.56 -25.47
N PRO A 297 2.79 -17.78 -25.11
CA PRO A 297 3.84 -16.79 -25.26
C PRO A 297 4.14 -16.45 -26.72
N ASN A 298 3.62 -17.21 -27.69
CA ASN A 298 3.83 -17.02 -29.12
C ASN A 298 2.68 -16.28 -29.82
N LYS A 299 1.56 -16.03 -29.11
CA LYS A 299 0.43 -15.26 -29.66
C LYS A 299 0.59 -13.77 -29.40
N THR A 300 -0.10 -12.98 -30.23
CA THR A 300 -0.27 -11.55 -29.97
C THR A 300 -1.18 -11.34 -28.77
N VAL A 301 -1.07 -10.18 -28.09
CA VAL A 301 -1.91 -9.86 -26.94
C VAL A 301 -3.40 -10.00 -27.29
N VAL A 302 -3.83 -9.41 -28.41
CA VAL A 302 -5.23 -9.47 -28.82
C VAL A 302 -5.68 -10.90 -29.14
N ALA A 303 -4.86 -11.68 -29.85
CA ALA A 303 -5.22 -13.06 -30.18
C ALA A 303 -5.34 -13.93 -28.92
N ALA A 304 -4.44 -13.76 -27.96
CA ALA A 304 -4.49 -14.50 -26.69
C ALA A 304 -5.75 -14.17 -25.87
N LEU A 305 -6.13 -12.88 -25.81
CA LEU A 305 -7.37 -12.47 -25.13
C LEU A 305 -8.62 -12.90 -25.91
N GLN A 306 -8.58 -12.90 -27.23
CA GLN A 306 -9.66 -13.38 -28.08
C GLN A 306 -9.90 -14.87 -27.88
N ASP A 307 -8.84 -15.68 -27.81
CA ASP A 307 -8.95 -17.10 -27.53
C ASP A 307 -9.47 -17.39 -26.12
N ALA A 308 -9.09 -16.57 -25.14
CA ALA A 308 -9.50 -16.73 -23.75
C ALA A 308 -10.96 -16.32 -23.49
N PHE A 309 -11.42 -15.23 -24.11
CA PHE A 309 -12.71 -14.61 -23.79
C PHE A 309 -13.74 -14.63 -24.93
N GLY A 310 -13.35 -15.04 -26.15
CA GLY A 310 -14.23 -15.10 -27.31
C GLY A 310 -14.74 -13.75 -27.81
N LEU A 311 -14.08 -12.65 -27.45
CA LEU A 311 -14.51 -11.28 -27.79
C LEU A 311 -14.00 -10.86 -29.18
N PRO A 312 -14.74 -10.00 -29.91
CA PRO A 312 -14.27 -9.45 -31.18
C PRO A 312 -12.97 -8.64 -31.02
N GLU A 313 -12.11 -8.72 -32.03
CA GLU A 313 -10.82 -8.01 -32.06
C GLU A 313 -10.99 -6.50 -31.83
N GLU A 314 -11.97 -5.87 -32.47
CA GLU A 314 -12.24 -4.43 -32.35
C GLU A 314 -12.58 -4.01 -30.91
N THR A 315 -13.39 -4.83 -30.21
CA THR A 315 -13.74 -4.64 -28.80
C THR A 315 -12.51 -4.77 -27.92
N LEU A 316 -11.69 -5.81 -28.15
CA LEU A 316 -10.46 -6.05 -27.40
C LEU A 316 -9.43 -4.95 -27.63
N ARG A 317 -9.30 -4.44 -28.85
CA ARG A 317 -8.41 -3.32 -29.18
C ARG A 317 -8.86 -2.04 -28.51
N THR A 318 -10.15 -1.75 -28.54
CA THR A 318 -10.73 -0.61 -27.82
C THR A 318 -10.46 -0.73 -26.33
N PHE A 319 -10.61 -1.94 -25.77
CA PHE A 319 -10.36 -2.23 -24.37
C PHE A 319 -8.88 -2.11 -23.98
N LEU A 320 -7.97 -2.71 -24.76
CA LEU A 320 -6.53 -2.63 -24.57
C LEU A 320 -6.01 -1.20 -24.71
N GLY A 321 -6.60 -0.41 -25.62
CA GLY A 321 -6.31 1.03 -25.72
C GLY A 321 -6.57 1.78 -24.42
N ARG A 322 -7.55 1.34 -23.61
CA ARG A 322 -7.81 1.89 -22.27
C ARG A 322 -6.72 1.54 -21.27
N LEU A 323 -6.05 0.42 -21.47
CA LEU A 323 -4.89 -0.05 -20.71
C LEU A 323 -3.57 0.44 -21.31
N LEU A 324 -3.58 1.57 -22.02
CA LEU A 324 -2.41 2.20 -22.64
C LEU A 324 -1.67 1.33 -23.68
N PHE A 325 -2.28 0.26 -24.20
CA PHE A 325 -1.78 -0.43 -25.39
C PHE A 325 -2.13 0.39 -26.62
N SER A 326 -1.18 1.21 -27.08
CA SER A 326 -1.40 2.14 -28.18
C SER A 326 -0.94 1.55 -29.51
N GLY A 327 -1.67 1.86 -30.59
CA GLY A 327 -1.26 1.49 -31.96
C GLY A 327 -1.00 -0.01 -32.14
N ASP A 328 0.24 -0.34 -32.50
CA ASP A 328 0.67 -1.71 -32.81
C ASP A 328 1.04 -2.54 -31.57
N ASP A 329 1.03 -1.96 -30.37
CA ASP A 329 1.41 -2.67 -29.14
C ASP A 329 0.49 -3.87 -28.85
N ALA A 330 -0.78 -3.78 -29.24
CA ALA A 330 -1.76 -4.85 -29.11
C ALA A 330 -1.43 -6.08 -29.99
N PHE A 331 -0.59 -5.90 -31.02
CA PHE A 331 -0.11 -6.95 -31.92
C PHE A 331 1.26 -7.50 -31.53
N LYS A 332 1.89 -6.97 -30.48
CA LYS A 332 3.13 -7.54 -29.95
C LYS A 332 2.87 -8.95 -29.42
N VAL A 333 3.90 -9.79 -29.56
CA VAL A 333 3.87 -11.16 -29.06
C VAL A 333 4.11 -11.16 -27.55
N ILE A 334 3.40 -11.98 -26.79
CA ILE A 334 3.46 -11.98 -25.32
C ILE A 334 4.88 -12.16 -24.77
N ARG A 335 5.71 -13.01 -25.40
CA ARG A 335 7.11 -13.19 -24.99
C ARG A 335 7.98 -11.94 -25.13
N SER A 336 7.67 -11.05 -26.06
CA SER A 336 8.46 -9.82 -26.32
C SER A 336 8.03 -8.63 -25.48
N LEU A 337 6.95 -8.76 -24.70
CA LEU A 337 6.48 -7.70 -23.83
C LEU A 337 7.46 -7.44 -22.69
N SER A 338 7.65 -6.16 -22.38
CA SER A 338 8.29 -5.67 -21.16
C SER A 338 7.51 -6.11 -19.91
N GLY A 339 8.12 -6.01 -18.73
CA GLY A 339 7.45 -6.31 -17.46
C GLY A 339 6.16 -5.52 -17.27
N GLY A 340 6.20 -4.19 -17.48
CA GLY A 340 5.03 -3.32 -17.38
C GLY A 340 3.94 -3.62 -18.42
N GLU A 341 4.30 -4.00 -19.65
CA GLU A 341 3.30 -4.44 -20.63
C GLU A 341 2.65 -5.78 -20.22
N LYS A 342 3.44 -6.76 -19.72
CA LYS A 342 2.90 -8.03 -19.21
C LYS A 342 1.92 -7.81 -18.05
N SER A 343 2.29 -6.94 -17.12
CA SER A 343 1.46 -6.46 -16.04
C SER A 343 0.11 -5.91 -16.52
N ARG A 344 0.10 -5.08 -17.56
CA ARG A 344 -1.13 -4.54 -18.15
C ARG A 344 -1.97 -5.60 -18.87
N VAL A 345 -1.35 -6.62 -19.48
CA VAL A 345 -2.10 -7.78 -20.02
C VAL A 345 -2.72 -8.62 -18.91
N ALA A 346 -2.02 -8.83 -17.79
CA ALA A 346 -2.56 -9.53 -16.64
C ALA A 346 -3.79 -8.79 -16.08
N LEU A 347 -3.69 -7.46 -15.97
CA LEU A 347 -4.80 -6.58 -15.60
C LEU A 347 -5.96 -6.69 -16.60
N ALA A 348 -5.68 -6.72 -17.91
CA ALA A 348 -6.70 -6.92 -18.94
C ALA A 348 -7.46 -8.23 -18.74
N LYS A 349 -6.74 -9.32 -18.47
CA LYS A 349 -7.33 -10.65 -18.21
C LYS A 349 -8.20 -10.63 -16.97
N LEU A 350 -7.73 -10.01 -15.89
CA LEU A 350 -8.51 -9.82 -14.66
C LEU A 350 -9.81 -9.07 -14.94
N MET A 351 -9.74 -8.01 -15.76
CA MET A 351 -10.86 -7.14 -16.04
C MET A 351 -11.92 -7.73 -16.98
N LEU A 352 -11.53 -8.67 -17.83
CA LEU A 352 -12.42 -9.33 -18.78
C LEU A 352 -13.07 -10.60 -18.21
N ASP A 353 -12.53 -11.15 -17.12
CA ASP A 353 -13.07 -12.35 -16.49
C ASP A 353 -14.33 -12.03 -15.68
N ASP A 354 -15.22 -13.02 -15.61
CA ASP A 354 -16.45 -12.95 -14.85
C ASP A 354 -16.34 -13.92 -13.67
N ALA A 355 -15.92 -13.40 -12.53
CA ALA A 355 -15.75 -14.16 -11.29
C ALA A 355 -16.70 -13.62 -10.22
N GLY A 356 -17.16 -14.49 -9.32
CA GLY A 356 -17.84 -14.09 -8.08
C GLY A 356 -16.88 -13.99 -6.89
N LEU A 357 -15.72 -14.64 -7.00
CA LEU A 357 -14.60 -14.59 -6.06
C LEU A 357 -13.27 -14.40 -6.81
N LEU A 358 -12.52 -13.37 -6.42
CA LEU A 358 -11.15 -13.12 -6.87
C LEU A 358 -10.16 -13.50 -5.77
N LEU A 359 -9.21 -14.37 -6.08
CA LEU A 359 -8.02 -14.64 -5.29
C LEU A 359 -6.83 -13.96 -5.98
N LEU A 360 -6.20 -12.97 -5.32
CA LEU A 360 -5.13 -12.17 -5.92
C LEU A 360 -3.83 -12.32 -5.11
N ASP A 361 -2.75 -12.80 -5.72
CA ASP A 361 -1.43 -12.89 -5.07
C ASP A 361 -0.50 -11.77 -5.54
N GLU A 362 -0.29 -10.76 -4.69
CA GLU A 362 0.52 -9.56 -4.95
C GLU A 362 0.15 -8.83 -6.26
N PRO A 363 -1.11 -8.39 -6.42
CA PRO A 363 -1.62 -7.91 -7.69
C PRO A 363 -1.06 -6.55 -8.13
N THR A 364 -0.45 -5.79 -7.23
CA THR A 364 0.16 -4.47 -7.51
C THR A 364 1.64 -4.56 -7.86
N ASN A 365 2.27 -5.72 -7.66
CA ASN A 365 3.69 -5.90 -7.92
C ASN A 365 3.97 -5.78 -9.44
N HIS A 366 5.05 -5.06 -9.79
CA HIS A 366 5.43 -4.77 -11.18
C HIS A 366 4.41 -3.95 -12.00
N LEU A 367 3.36 -3.39 -11.36
CA LEU A 367 2.48 -2.40 -12.00
C LEU A 367 3.11 -1.00 -11.86
N ASP A 368 2.99 -0.19 -12.90
CA ASP A 368 3.26 1.24 -12.78
C ASP A 368 2.13 1.93 -11.99
N ILE A 369 2.40 3.13 -11.47
CA ILE A 369 1.42 3.89 -10.68
C ILE A 369 0.07 4.01 -11.41
N PRO A 370 -0.01 4.36 -12.71
CA PRO A 370 -1.29 4.43 -13.42
C PRO A 370 -2.03 3.09 -13.48
N ALA A 371 -1.35 1.97 -13.73
CA ALA A 371 -1.98 0.65 -13.74
C ALA A 371 -2.46 0.23 -12.35
N GLN A 372 -1.73 0.58 -11.29
CA GLN A 372 -2.17 0.36 -9.92
C GLN A 372 -3.46 1.17 -9.60
N GLU A 373 -3.50 2.47 -9.95
CA GLU A 373 -4.70 3.31 -9.74
C GLU A 373 -5.92 2.73 -10.48
N MET A 374 -5.72 2.24 -11.70
CA MET A 374 -6.79 1.63 -12.48
C MET A 374 -7.28 0.31 -11.88
N LEU A 375 -6.36 -0.53 -11.40
CA LEU A 375 -6.71 -1.77 -10.70
C LEU A 375 -7.49 -1.48 -9.42
N GLU A 376 -7.02 -0.50 -8.63
CA GLU A 376 -7.68 -0.05 -7.40
C GLU A 376 -9.11 0.41 -7.70
N GLU A 377 -9.31 1.31 -8.65
CA GLU A 377 -10.63 1.82 -9.01
C GLU A 377 -11.56 0.69 -9.49
N ALA A 378 -11.03 -0.23 -10.31
CA ALA A 378 -11.80 -1.36 -10.82
C ALA A 378 -12.23 -2.34 -9.72
N LEU A 379 -11.38 -2.58 -8.71
CA LEU A 379 -11.68 -3.43 -7.55
C LEU A 379 -12.55 -2.72 -6.51
N GLN A 380 -12.48 -1.39 -6.40
CA GLN A 380 -13.35 -0.62 -5.52
C GLN A 380 -14.81 -0.72 -5.94
N ASP A 381 -15.09 -0.67 -7.24
CA ASP A 381 -16.43 -0.81 -7.82
C ASP A 381 -16.89 -2.28 -7.93
N TYR A 382 -16.03 -3.26 -7.63
CA TYR A 382 -16.37 -4.68 -7.75
C TYR A 382 -17.26 -5.16 -6.60
N GLU A 383 -18.41 -5.72 -6.99
CA GLU A 383 -19.44 -6.23 -6.06
C GLU A 383 -19.18 -7.68 -5.59
N GLY A 384 -18.20 -8.36 -6.19
CA GLY A 384 -17.83 -9.72 -5.80
C GLY A 384 -16.96 -9.76 -4.54
N THR A 385 -16.53 -10.98 -4.19
CA THR A 385 -15.66 -11.22 -3.03
C THR A 385 -14.20 -11.16 -3.45
N ILE A 386 -13.34 -10.56 -2.62
CA ILE A 386 -11.91 -10.46 -2.91
C ILE A 386 -11.14 -11.03 -1.72
N VAL A 387 -10.22 -11.95 -1.98
CA VAL A 387 -9.18 -12.35 -1.02
C VAL A 387 -7.84 -12.11 -1.68
N PHE A 388 -7.00 -11.29 -1.07
CA PHE A 388 -5.75 -10.90 -1.71
C PHE A 388 -4.58 -10.87 -0.74
N VAL A 389 -3.38 -11.10 -1.28
CA VAL A 389 -2.10 -10.90 -0.60
C VAL A 389 -1.50 -9.63 -1.20
N SER A 390 -1.04 -8.71 -0.36
CA SER A 390 -0.35 -7.51 -0.82
C SER A 390 0.57 -6.97 0.25
N HIS A 391 1.68 -6.38 -0.18
CA HIS A 391 2.55 -5.52 0.63
C HIS A 391 2.29 -4.02 0.41
N ASP A 392 1.37 -3.65 -0.48
CA ASP A 392 1.02 -2.26 -0.78
C ASP A 392 -0.04 -1.75 0.19
N ARG A 393 0.37 -0.87 1.12
CA ARG A 393 -0.50 -0.30 2.14
C ARG A 393 -1.62 0.57 1.56
N TYR A 394 -1.37 1.26 0.45
CA TYR A 394 -2.40 2.07 -0.23
C TYR A 394 -3.48 1.15 -0.82
N PHE A 395 -3.05 0.09 -1.49
CA PHE A 395 -3.95 -0.91 -2.06
C PHE A 395 -4.78 -1.62 -0.97
N ILE A 396 -4.14 -2.01 0.13
CA ILE A 396 -4.83 -2.60 1.28
C ILE A 396 -5.84 -1.61 1.86
N ASP A 397 -5.46 -0.35 2.07
CA ASP A 397 -6.36 0.67 2.62
C ASP A 397 -7.56 1.00 1.71
N ALA A 398 -7.35 0.93 0.40
CA ALA A 398 -8.36 1.19 -0.60
C ALA A 398 -9.39 0.07 -0.74
N ILE A 399 -8.99 -1.19 -0.55
CA ILE A 399 -9.80 -2.37 -0.88
C ILE A 399 -10.24 -3.17 0.35
N ALA A 400 -9.39 -3.30 1.37
CA ALA A 400 -9.65 -4.23 2.47
C ALA A 400 -10.78 -3.77 3.39
N THR A 401 -11.60 -4.73 3.81
CA THR A 401 -12.60 -4.58 4.88
C THR A 401 -12.24 -5.41 6.11
N ARG A 402 -11.35 -6.39 5.93
CA ARG A 402 -10.85 -7.30 6.95
C ARG A 402 -9.41 -7.69 6.62
N LEU A 403 -8.58 -7.76 7.65
CA LEU A 403 -7.19 -8.19 7.55
C LEU A 403 -6.98 -9.53 8.24
N TRP A 404 -6.23 -10.40 7.58
CA TRP A 404 -5.62 -11.59 8.13
C TRP A 404 -4.13 -11.33 8.29
N VAL A 405 -3.71 -11.06 9.53
CA VAL A 405 -2.32 -10.81 9.88
C VAL A 405 -1.68 -12.14 10.23
N VAL A 406 -0.73 -12.56 9.39
CA VAL A 406 0.11 -13.73 9.61
C VAL A 406 1.31 -13.30 10.43
N ASP A 407 1.41 -13.83 11.64
CA ASP A 407 2.54 -13.59 12.53
C ASP A 407 2.88 -14.86 13.31
N GLN A 408 4.18 -15.17 13.44
CA GLN A 408 4.70 -16.33 14.16
C GLN A 408 3.95 -17.66 13.87
N GLY A 409 3.59 -17.89 12.60
CA GLY A 409 2.88 -19.09 12.17
C GLY A 409 1.41 -19.17 12.60
N LYS A 410 0.80 -18.05 12.98
CA LYS A 410 -0.62 -17.95 13.30
C LYS A 410 -1.28 -16.83 12.50
N VAL A 411 -2.55 -17.03 12.16
CA VAL A 411 -3.37 -15.97 11.55
C VAL A 411 -4.24 -15.32 12.63
N THR A 412 -4.18 -14.01 12.71
CA THR A 412 -5.08 -13.18 13.52
C THR A 412 -5.96 -12.34 12.60
N THR A 413 -7.23 -12.15 12.99
CA THR A 413 -8.20 -11.39 12.19
C THR A 413 -8.43 -10.03 12.81
N HIS A 414 -8.34 -8.99 11.97
CA HIS A 414 -8.66 -7.61 12.33
C HIS A 414 -9.73 -7.09 11.37
N LEU A 415 -10.70 -6.34 11.89
CA LEU A 415 -11.70 -5.66 11.07
C LEU A 415 -11.17 -4.27 10.69
N GLY A 416 -11.48 -3.82 9.48
CA GLY A 416 -10.97 -2.57 8.92
C GLY A 416 -9.74 -2.78 8.04
N ASN A 417 -9.03 -1.70 7.80
CA ASN A 417 -7.89 -1.66 6.89
C ASN A 417 -6.53 -1.56 7.61
N TYR A 418 -5.45 -1.32 6.87
CA TYR A 418 -4.10 -1.30 7.43
C TYR A 418 -3.89 -0.11 8.35
N THR A 419 -4.40 1.06 7.98
CA THR A 419 -4.35 2.26 8.83
C THR A 419 -5.10 2.04 10.16
N ASP A 420 -6.21 1.30 10.17
CA ASP A 420 -6.91 0.95 11.40
C ASP A 420 -6.07 0.03 12.30
N LEU A 421 -5.37 -0.95 11.71
CA LEU A 421 -4.42 -1.80 12.42
C LEU A 421 -3.28 -0.99 13.03
N GLU A 422 -2.65 -0.09 12.26
CA GLU A 422 -1.59 0.81 12.75
C GLU A 422 -2.07 1.63 13.95
N ARG A 423 -3.26 2.26 13.85
CA ARG A 423 -3.83 3.04 14.97
C ARG A 423 -4.06 2.19 16.21
N SER A 424 -4.52 0.95 16.05
CA SER A 424 -4.73 0.02 17.17
C SER A 424 -3.40 -0.34 17.85
N ARG A 425 -2.35 -0.59 17.05
CA ARG A 425 -0.99 -0.87 17.55
C ARG A 425 -0.39 0.34 18.27
N GLN A 426 -0.56 1.55 17.74
CA GLN A 426 -0.08 2.78 18.38
C GLN A 426 -0.79 3.05 19.71
N ARG A 427 -2.10 2.80 19.79
CA ARG A 427 -2.86 2.90 21.06
C ARG A 427 -2.37 1.87 22.08
N ALA A 428 -2.17 0.62 21.66
CA ALA A 428 -1.63 -0.43 22.51
C ALA A 428 -0.20 -0.10 22.98
N GLY A 429 0.67 0.39 22.09
CA GLY A 429 2.04 0.80 22.42
C GLY A 429 2.09 2.00 23.38
N ARG A 430 1.21 3.00 23.21
CA ARG A 430 1.10 4.12 24.16
C ARG A 430 0.66 3.68 25.55
N LEU A 431 -0.23 2.69 25.65
CA LEU A 431 -0.65 2.11 26.93
C LEU A 431 0.49 1.34 27.63
N VAL A 432 1.45 0.79 26.88
CA VAL A 432 2.62 0.08 27.43
C VAL A 432 3.74 1.04 27.85
N VAL A 433 3.98 2.12 27.08
CA VAL A 433 5.01 3.12 27.41
C VAL A 433 4.58 4.03 28.57
N ALA A 434 3.27 4.23 28.76
CA ALA A 434 2.74 4.91 29.95
C ALA A 434 2.84 4.06 31.25
N ALA A 435 3.37 2.84 31.17
CA ALA A 435 3.56 1.92 32.28
C ALA A 435 5.06 1.73 32.64
N GLU A 436 5.81 2.82 32.81
CA GLU A 436 7.00 2.81 33.69
C GLU A 436 6.59 3.14 35.13
N PRO A 437 7.27 2.57 36.15
CA PRO A 437 6.66 2.36 37.46
C PRO A 437 6.68 3.64 38.31
N GLU A 438 5.51 4.26 38.48
CA GLU A 438 5.29 5.11 39.64
C GLU A 438 5.40 4.27 40.94
N PRO A 439 5.98 4.83 42.01
CA PRO A 439 6.09 4.13 43.28
C PRO A 439 4.69 3.83 43.85
N ALA A 440 4.48 2.55 44.14
CA ALA A 440 3.19 1.92 44.40
C ALA A 440 2.21 2.73 45.28
N PRO A 441 1.00 3.03 44.79
CA PRO A 441 -0.12 3.31 45.67
C PRO A 441 -0.73 2.00 46.18
N ARG A 442 -1.22 2.06 47.42
CA ARG A 442 -1.75 0.95 48.19
C ARG A 442 -2.92 0.26 47.48
N ARG A 443 -2.91 -1.07 47.56
CA ARG A 443 -3.98 -2.02 47.23
C ARG A 443 -5.39 -1.51 47.50
N GLU A 444 -6.19 -1.42 46.44
CA GLU A 444 -7.60 -1.82 46.48
C GLU A 444 -7.87 -2.88 45.40
N ARG A 445 -8.86 -3.72 45.67
CA ARG A 445 -9.04 -5.07 45.13
C ARG A 445 -10.09 -5.12 44.00
N ARG A 446 -9.83 -5.99 43.01
CA ARG A 446 -10.76 -6.72 42.09
C ARG A 446 -11.48 -5.84 41.04
N GLY A 447 -11.83 -6.29 39.82
CA GLY A 447 -11.96 -7.63 39.22
C GLY A 447 -12.03 -7.54 37.68
N PRO A 448 -12.60 -8.52 36.95
CA PRO A 448 -12.06 -9.06 35.70
C PRO A 448 -12.57 -8.46 34.38
N ALA A 449 -11.90 -8.87 33.30
CA ALA A 449 -12.02 -8.47 31.90
C ALA A 449 -13.41 -8.66 31.26
N ALA A 450 -13.76 -7.73 30.37
CA ALA A 450 -14.97 -7.75 29.55
C ALA A 450 -14.78 -8.50 28.22
N THR A 451 -15.80 -9.27 27.84
CA THR A 451 -16.12 -9.74 26.47
C THR A 451 -17.50 -9.14 26.10
N PRO A 452 -17.85 -8.94 24.81
CA PRO A 452 -18.76 -7.86 24.39
C PRO A 452 -20.22 -8.26 24.11
N LEU A 453 -21.08 -7.20 24.09
CA LEU A 453 -22.47 -7.05 23.60
C LEU A 453 -23.51 -7.97 24.26
N PRO A 454 -24.76 -7.56 24.60
CA PRO A 454 -25.81 -7.25 23.60
C PRO A 454 -27.09 -6.46 24.10
N VAL A 455 -28.13 -6.46 23.25
CA VAL A 455 -29.60 -6.33 23.49
C VAL A 455 -30.24 -4.96 23.79
N ALA A 456 -31.29 -4.69 23.01
CA ALA A 456 -32.18 -3.55 23.08
C ALA A 456 -33.00 -3.49 24.38
N GLY A 457 -33.01 -2.33 25.04
CA GLY A 457 -33.96 -2.06 26.12
C GLY A 457 -33.67 -0.89 27.08
N THR A 458 -33.05 0.23 26.68
CA THR A 458 -32.74 1.31 27.65
C THR A 458 -32.71 2.72 27.01
N SER A 459 -33.80 3.12 26.34
CA SER A 459 -33.84 4.36 25.53
C SER A 459 -33.61 5.69 26.28
N GLY A 460 -33.69 5.72 27.61
CA GLY A 460 -33.44 6.92 28.42
C GLY A 460 -31.97 7.08 28.83
N VAL A 461 -31.34 5.99 29.28
CA VAL A 461 -29.95 6.00 29.76
C VAL A 461 -28.97 6.07 28.59
N GLU A 462 -29.26 5.38 27.49
CA GLU A 462 -28.47 5.46 26.25
C GLU A 462 -28.40 6.89 25.71
N ARG A 463 -29.53 7.61 25.73
CA ARG A 463 -29.58 9.01 25.29
C ARG A 463 -28.75 9.93 26.19
N GLN A 464 -28.77 9.71 27.50
CA GLN A 464 -27.96 10.49 28.45
C GLN A 464 -26.47 10.19 28.31
N ILE A 465 -26.12 8.94 27.95
CA ILE A 465 -24.75 8.55 27.61
C ILE A 465 -24.31 9.29 26.34
N ASP A 466 -25.07 9.24 25.25
CA ASP A 466 -24.75 9.93 23.99
C ASP A 466 -24.58 11.46 24.18
N GLU A 467 -25.46 12.08 24.99
CA GLU A 467 -25.40 13.51 25.30
C GLU A 467 -24.12 13.87 26.08
N LEU A 468 -23.74 13.06 27.08
CA LEU A 468 -22.53 13.27 27.86
C LEU A 468 -21.25 12.94 27.08
N GLU A 469 -21.26 11.93 26.21
CA GLU A 469 -20.14 11.65 25.29
C GLU A 469 -19.89 12.82 24.35
N THR A 470 -20.97 13.41 23.81
CA THR A 470 -20.89 14.60 22.97
C THR A 470 -20.36 15.81 23.75
N GLU A 471 -20.77 15.97 25.02
CA GLU A 471 -20.27 17.04 25.89
C GLU A 471 -18.78 16.87 26.22
N VAL A 472 -18.34 15.65 26.57
CA VAL A 472 -16.93 15.32 26.82
C VAL A 472 -16.09 15.63 25.59
N ARG A 473 -16.53 15.18 24.41
CA ARG A 473 -15.83 15.44 23.14
C ARG A 473 -15.69 16.94 22.85
N ARG A 474 -16.75 17.72 23.10
CA ARG A 474 -16.72 19.18 22.94
C ARG A 474 -15.73 19.85 23.91
N ILE A 475 -15.66 19.37 25.16
CA ILE A 475 -14.70 19.89 26.15
C ILE A 475 -13.27 19.54 25.74
N GLU A 476 -13.04 18.33 25.21
CA GLU A 476 -11.73 17.89 24.70
C GLU A 476 -11.29 18.70 23.48
N GLU A 477 -12.20 19.01 22.55
CA GLU A 477 -11.92 19.91 21.43
C GLU A 477 -11.55 21.33 21.91
N GLN A 478 -12.22 21.84 22.95
CA GLN A 478 -11.87 23.13 23.55
C GLN A 478 -10.52 23.10 24.27
N LEU A 479 -10.15 21.99 24.91
CA LEU A 479 -8.84 21.78 25.52
C LEU A 479 -7.73 21.50 24.50
N ALA A 480 -8.07 21.10 23.28
CA ALA A 480 -7.12 20.90 22.19
C ALA A 480 -6.84 22.18 21.39
N ASP A 481 -7.66 23.22 21.53
CA ASP A 481 -7.45 24.52 20.91
C ASP A 481 -6.30 25.27 21.61
N HIS A 482 -5.31 25.67 20.81
CA HIS A 482 -4.12 26.38 21.26
C HIS A 482 -4.45 27.75 21.90
N GLN A 483 -5.56 28.39 21.51
CA GLN A 483 -6.00 29.67 22.07
C GLN A 483 -6.58 29.54 23.49
N THR A 484 -7.00 28.34 23.89
CA THR A 484 -7.56 28.10 25.23
C THR A 484 -6.49 28.15 26.32
N TYR A 485 -5.23 27.89 25.97
CA TYR A 485 -4.10 27.91 26.91
C TYR A 485 -3.62 29.32 27.28
N ASP A 486 -4.15 30.36 26.62
CA ASP A 486 -3.87 31.76 26.95
C ASP A 486 -4.60 32.22 28.24
N ASP A 487 -5.60 31.46 28.72
CA ASP A 487 -6.31 31.71 29.98
C ASP A 487 -6.24 30.49 30.93
N PRO A 488 -5.32 30.48 31.91
CA PRO A 488 -5.17 29.39 32.87
C PRO A 488 -6.43 29.10 33.70
N ALA A 489 -7.26 30.11 33.97
CA ALA A 489 -8.51 29.91 34.70
C ALA A 489 -9.53 29.15 33.85
N ARG A 490 -9.53 29.41 32.54
CA ARG A 490 -10.38 28.69 31.58
C ARG A 490 -9.97 27.24 31.41
N VAL A 491 -8.66 26.96 31.36
CA VAL A 491 -8.14 25.58 31.31
C VAL A 491 -8.53 24.81 32.56
N ALA A 492 -8.37 25.38 33.76
CA ALA A 492 -8.76 24.73 35.01
C ALA A 492 -10.27 24.43 35.08
N GLN A 493 -11.11 25.35 34.59
CA GLN A 493 -12.56 25.12 34.50
C GLN A 493 -12.92 23.99 33.54
N LEU A 494 -12.29 23.94 32.36
CA LEU A 494 -12.54 22.90 31.36
C LEU A 494 -12.03 21.53 31.83
N ALA A 495 -10.88 21.49 32.51
CA ALA A 495 -10.36 20.26 33.12
C ALA A 495 -11.31 19.73 34.21
N GLN A 496 -11.82 20.60 35.08
CA GLN A 496 -12.81 20.21 36.09
C GLN A 496 -14.11 19.72 35.47
N ALA A 497 -14.60 20.42 34.43
CA ALA A 497 -15.82 20.03 33.71
C ALA A 497 -15.65 18.68 33.00
N HIS A 498 -14.48 18.40 32.43
CA HIS A 498 -14.15 17.11 31.82
C HIS A 498 -14.16 15.99 32.86
N GLU A 499 -13.57 16.22 34.04
CA GLU A 499 -13.54 15.22 35.10
C GLU A 499 -14.95 14.89 35.63
N ASP A 500 -15.77 15.92 35.84
CA ASP A 500 -17.14 15.78 36.32
C ASP A 500 -18.04 15.06 35.29
N ALA A 501 -17.92 15.42 34.01
CA ALA A 501 -18.66 14.76 32.93
C ALA A 501 -18.24 13.30 32.77
N SER A 502 -16.93 13.02 32.81
CA SER A 502 -16.37 11.67 32.76
C SER A 502 -16.78 10.81 33.96
N ARG A 503 -16.99 11.41 35.14
CA ARG A 503 -17.48 10.72 36.34
C ARG A 503 -18.95 10.35 36.19
N ARG A 504 -19.79 11.27 35.70
CA ARG A 504 -21.22 11.02 35.42
C ARG A 504 -21.41 9.96 34.36
N LEU A 505 -20.63 10.02 33.28
CA LEU A 505 -20.66 9.03 32.21
C LEU A 505 -20.36 7.63 32.74
N ARG A 506 -19.36 7.50 33.62
CA ARG A 506 -19.06 6.23 34.33
C ARG A 506 -20.24 5.73 35.18
N THR A 507 -20.92 6.61 35.90
CA THR A 507 -22.12 6.23 36.67
C THR A 507 -23.25 5.76 35.76
N LEU A 508 -23.50 6.45 34.64
CA LEU A 508 -24.54 6.04 33.69
C LEU A 508 -24.23 4.72 33.00
N TYR A 509 -22.97 4.44 32.68
CA TYR A 509 -22.59 3.12 32.17
C TYR A 509 -22.83 2.01 33.20
N GLN A 510 -22.59 2.27 34.49
CA GLN A 510 -22.91 1.32 35.56
C GLN A 510 -24.43 1.11 35.69
N GLU A 511 -25.23 2.17 35.59
CA GLU A 511 -26.69 2.09 35.60
C GLU A 511 -27.24 1.35 34.37
N TRP A 512 -26.69 1.62 33.18
CA TRP A 512 -27.02 0.92 31.94
C TRP A 512 -26.67 -0.57 32.02
N GLU A 513 -25.50 -0.90 32.57
CA GLU A 513 -25.04 -2.28 32.77
C GLU A 513 -25.91 -3.04 33.79
N GLN A 514 -26.37 -2.37 34.86
CA GLN A 514 -27.35 -2.94 35.79
C GLN A 514 -28.72 -3.16 35.14
N ALA A 515 -29.19 -2.21 34.33
CA ALA A 515 -30.48 -2.31 33.64
C ALA A 515 -30.50 -3.32 32.48
N ALA A 516 -29.35 -3.61 31.87
CA ALA A 516 -29.19 -4.65 30.84
C ALA A 516 -29.01 -6.07 31.43
N GLY A 517 -28.75 -6.16 32.75
CA GLY A 517 -28.51 -7.41 33.47
C GLY A 517 -29.71 -7.99 34.22
N GLU A 518 -30.80 -7.22 34.39
CA GLU A 518 -32.14 -7.70 34.80
C GLU A 518 -32.99 -8.09 33.58
#